data_AF-A0A8C3LEJ9-F1
#
_entry.id   AF-A0A8C3LEJ9-F1
#
_cell.length_a   1.000
_cell.length_b   1.000
_cell.length_c   1.000
_cell.angle_alpha   90.00
_cell.angle_beta   90.00
_cell.angle_gamma   90.00
#
_symmetry.space_group_name_H-M   'P 1'
#
loop_
_entity.id
_entity.type
_entity.pdbx_description
1 polymer ?
#
loop_
_entity_poly.entity_id
_entity_poly.type
_entity_poly.pdbx_seq_one_letter_code
_entity_poly.pdbx_strand_id
1 'polypeptide(L)'
;MVWRHPQPHVSQRRWCHMRRSVAPGRKGVRRRVQPGFKSPSWDRLVSALALGHPAVPMAPAVPLALLAMGLGLGLALPSCDHPPHLWCSSWEIAVACQAESHCANLSRPTAAPVQLSLYYESLCPACRGFLVQQLFTTWLLLPTDVLNITLVPYGNAEEKKVSGKWQFQCQHGLEECLGNMLQACLMHEAENFTTYFPVIFCMESGSSTIKNLKACLQVYAPQLDAGRIIACVKGELGAALMHRNAQLTDALDPPHQYVPWYGGGSGLGEGAVGIEAVTSSPTSPCRSTRKSCRRRPRIHC
;
A
#
# COMPACT_ATOMS: atom_id res chain seq x y z
N MET A 1 -67.02 -8.02 41.78
CA MET A 1 -65.75 -7.34 41.45
C MET A 1 -65.44 -7.60 39.99
N VAL A 2 -65.66 -6.60 39.15
CA VAL A 2 -65.47 -6.66 37.69
C VAL A 2 -64.08 -6.09 37.40
N TRP A 3 -63.17 -6.92 36.89
CA TRP A 3 -61.86 -6.45 36.43
C TRP A 3 -61.95 -6.12 34.94
N ARG A 4 -61.76 -4.84 34.62
CA ARG A 4 -61.81 -4.27 33.27
C ARG A 4 -60.49 -4.53 32.53
N HIS A 5 -60.59 -4.90 31.25
CA HIS A 5 -59.48 -4.88 30.29
C HIS A 5 -59.00 -3.44 30.02
N PRO A 6 -57.70 -3.20 29.76
CA PRO A 6 -57.22 -1.91 29.29
C PRO A 6 -57.42 -1.76 27.78
N GLN A 7 -57.96 -0.60 27.37
CA GLN A 7 -58.06 -0.13 25.99
C GLN A 7 -56.70 0.41 25.48
N PRO A 8 -56.40 0.32 24.17
CA PRO A 8 -55.17 0.86 23.59
C PRO A 8 -55.24 2.39 23.39
N HIS A 9 -54.17 3.09 23.76
CA HIS A 9 -53.99 4.52 23.51
C HIS A 9 -53.70 4.80 22.03
N VAL A 10 -54.59 5.54 21.38
CA VAL A 10 -54.41 6.10 20.03
C VAL A 10 -53.57 7.37 20.14
N SER A 11 -52.35 7.34 19.60
CA SER A 11 -51.49 8.51 19.42
C SER A 11 -51.73 9.11 18.04
N GLN A 12 -52.48 10.23 17.99
CA GLN A 12 -52.61 11.06 16.78
C GLN A 12 -51.28 11.79 16.51
N ARG A 13 -50.49 11.32 15.53
CA ARG A 13 -49.41 12.13 14.94
C ARG A 13 -49.94 12.88 13.73
N ARG A 14 -49.86 14.20 13.83
CA ARG A 14 -50.24 15.17 12.79
C ARG A 14 -49.41 14.95 11.52
N TRP A 15 -50.10 14.87 10.40
CA TRP A 15 -49.51 14.90 9.07
C TRP A 15 -49.12 16.34 8.73
N CYS A 16 -47.82 16.64 8.68
CA CYS A 16 -47.34 17.87 8.07
C CYS A 16 -47.31 17.69 6.55
N HIS A 17 -48.25 18.34 5.86
CA HIS A 17 -48.22 18.51 4.42
C HIS A 17 -46.99 19.32 3.99
N MET A 18 -46.03 18.66 3.33
CA MET A 18 -44.92 19.34 2.69
C MET A 18 -45.40 19.85 1.32
N ARG A 19 -45.67 21.16 1.24
CA ARG A 19 -45.96 21.86 -0.03
C ARG A 19 -44.72 21.78 -0.93
N ARG A 20 -44.92 21.30 -2.16
CA ARG A 20 -43.93 21.38 -3.24
C ARG A 20 -43.72 22.84 -3.63
N SER A 21 -42.55 23.40 -3.34
CA SER A 21 -42.10 24.67 -3.90
C SER A 21 -41.47 24.41 -5.28
N VAL A 22 -42.13 24.90 -6.32
CA VAL A 22 -41.65 24.92 -7.70
C VAL A 22 -40.60 26.03 -7.81
N ALA A 23 -39.37 25.69 -8.21
CA ALA A 23 -38.33 26.67 -8.49
C ALA A 23 -38.52 27.28 -9.91
N PRO A 24 -38.30 28.59 -10.10
CA PRO A 24 -38.43 29.23 -11.40
C PRO A 24 -37.26 28.91 -12.33
N GLY A 25 -37.58 28.73 -13.62
CA GLY A 25 -36.66 28.37 -14.69
C GLY A 25 -35.50 29.35 -14.86
N ARG A 26 -34.28 28.82 -14.98
CA ARG A 26 -33.11 29.58 -15.40
C ARG A 26 -32.99 29.57 -16.92
N LYS A 27 -32.95 30.79 -17.46
CA LYS A 27 -32.73 31.13 -18.87
C LYS A 27 -31.37 30.60 -19.36
N GLY A 28 -31.35 30.22 -20.63
CA GLY A 28 -30.19 29.63 -21.31
C GLY A 28 -28.95 30.52 -21.27
N VAL A 29 -27.82 29.89 -20.93
CA VAL A 29 -26.48 30.46 -21.10
C VAL A 29 -25.97 30.03 -22.48
N ARG A 30 -25.74 31.00 -23.37
CA ARG A 30 -25.04 30.79 -24.64
C ARG A 30 -23.63 30.27 -24.36
N ARG A 31 -23.31 29.08 -24.86
CA ARG A 31 -21.95 28.56 -24.89
C ARG A 31 -21.11 29.42 -25.85
N ARG A 32 -20.08 30.07 -25.31
CA ARG A 32 -19.02 30.70 -26.12
C ARG A 32 -18.07 29.57 -26.54
N VAL A 33 -18.07 29.25 -27.84
CA VAL A 33 -17.15 28.29 -28.47
C VAL A 33 -15.73 28.84 -28.35
N GLN A 34 -14.83 28.10 -27.72
CA GLN A 34 -13.39 28.38 -27.82
C GLN A 34 -12.82 27.70 -29.08
N PRO A 35 -11.94 28.36 -29.83
CA PRO A 35 -11.29 27.75 -30.98
C PRO A 35 -10.27 26.70 -30.55
N GLY A 36 -10.24 25.59 -31.29
CA GLY A 36 -9.45 24.40 -31.01
C GLY A 36 -7.95 24.65 -30.95
N PHE A 37 -7.33 24.07 -29.94
CA PHE A 37 -5.88 23.94 -29.81
C PHE A 37 -5.42 22.87 -30.82
N LYS A 38 -4.79 23.29 -31.91
CA LYS A 38 -4.17 22.38 -32.89
C LYS A 38 -2.78 21.97 -32.36
N SER A 39 -2.52 20.68 -32.35
CA SER A 39 -1.20 20.10 -32.11
C SER A 39 -0.21 20.49 -33.23
N PRO A 40 1.10 20.60 -32.95
CA PRO A 40 2.10 20.82 -34.00
C PRO A 40 2.34 19.54 -34.81
N SER A 41 2.30 19.70 -36.14
CA SER A 41 2.63 18.69 -37.16
C SER A 41 4.14 18.41 -37.19
N TRP A 42 4.51 17.13 -37.34
CA TRP A 42 5.88 16.61 -37.39
C TRP A 42 6.57 16.77 -38.77
N ASP A 43 6.26 17.82 -39.54
CA ASP A 43 6.70 17.93 -40.95
C ASP A 43 7.54 19.19 -41.24
N ARG A 44 8.68 19.36 -40.57
CA ARG A 44 9.78 20.25 -41.05
C ARG A 44 11.15 19.81 -40.54
N LEU A 45 11.64 18.67 -41.01
CA LEU A 45 13.05 18.26 -40.81
C LEU A 45 13.61 17.55 -42.06
N VAL A 46 13.47 18.14 -43.25
CA VAL A 46 14.30 17.77 -44.40
C VAL A 46 14.51 19.01 -45.28
N SER A 47 15.65 19.70 -45.13
CA SER A 47 16.35 20.46 -46.18
C SER A 47 17.47 21.30 -45.57
N ALA A 48 18.69 20.77 -45.55
CA ALA A 48 19.96 21.52 -45.63
C ALA A 48 21.12 20.51 -45.71
N LEU A 49 21.25 19.84 -46.85
CA LEU A 49 22.52 19.22 -47.27
C LEU A 49 23.17 20.15 -48.29
N ALA A 50 24.50 20.19 -48.25
CA ALA A 50 25.43 20.86 -49.15
C ALA A 50 25.83 22.30 -48.80
N LEU A 51 26.88 22.46 -47.98
CA LEU A 51 27.97 23.39 -48.22
C LEU A 51 29.29 22.79 -47.72
N GLY A 52 30.35 22.93 -48.52
CA GLY A 52 31.60 22.18 -48.45
C GLY A 52 32.55 22.53 -47.29
N HIS A 53 33.45 21.59 -47.01
CA HIS A 53 34.53 21.73 -46.03
C HIS A 53 35.78 22.37 -46.68
N PRO A 54 36.42 23.38 -46.07
CA PRO A 54 37.83 23.64 -46.33
C PRO A 54 38.70 22.76 -45.44
N ALA A 55 39.74 22.17 -46.05
CA ALA A 55 40.75 21.37 -45.39
C ALA A 55 41.59 22.23 -44.43
N VAL A 56 41.77 21.76 -43.19
CA VAL A 56 42.69 22.32 -42.19
C VAL A 56 43.82 21.30 -41.97
N PRO A 57 45.10 21.71 -41.94
CA PRO A 57 46.22 20.78 -41.87
C PRO A 57 46.34 20.14 -40.49
N MET A 58 46.73 18.85 -40.50
CA MET A 58 46.94 18.05 -39.29
C MET A 58 48.22 18.47 -38.57
N ALA A 59 48.11 18.83 -37.29
CA ALA A 59 49.23 18.92 -36.36
C ALA A 59 49.29 17.65 -35.48
N PRO A 60 50.49 17.19 -35.06
CA PRO A 60 50.65 15.89 -34.43
C PRO A 60 50.13 15.92 -32.98
N ALA A 61 49.25 14.97 -32.66
CA ALA A 61 48.81 14.72 -31.29
C ALA A 61 49.97 14.13 -30.48
N VAL A 62 50.50 14.90 -29.54
CA VAL A 62 51.34 14.38 -28.45
C VAL A 62 50.39 13.90 -27.34
N PRO A 63 50.50 12.65 -26.84
CA PRO A 63 49.60 12.14 -25.83
C PRO A 63 49.90 12.80 -24.48
N LEU A 64 49.06 13.76 -24.09
CA LEU A 64 49.08 14.46 -22.79
C LEU A 64 48.57 13.57 -21.63
N ALA A 65 48.78 12.26 -21.71
CA ALA A 65 48.27 11.28 -20.74
C ALA A 65 49.29 10.91 -19.63
N LEU A 66 50.48 11.50 -19.60
CA LEU A 66 51.53 11.12 -18.64
C LEU A 66 52.02 12.26 -17.72
N LEU A 67 51.28 13.36 -17.59
CA LEU A 67 51.63 14.48 -16.69
C LEU A 67 50.63 14.74 -15.55
N ALA A 68 49.64 13.88 -15.34
CA ALA A 68 48.67 14.00 -14.25
C ALA A 68 49.03 13.23 -12.97
N MET A 69 50.27 12.76 -12.80
CA MET A 69 50.73 12.12 -11.55
C MET A 69 51.63 13.01 -10.67
N GLY A 70 51.80 14.29 -11.01
CA GLY A 70 52.72 15.20 -10.28
C GLY A 70 52.07 16.43 -9.63
N LEU A 71 50.80 16.70 -9.89
CA LEU A 71 50.07 17.81 -9.28
C LEU A 71 48.90 17.21 -8.52
N GLY A 72 48.95 17.29 -7.19
CA GLY A 72 47.86 16.93 -6.28
C GLY A 72 46.61 17.82 -6.43
N LEU A 73 46.14 18.00 -7.67
CA LEU A 73 44.78 18.39 -7.98
C LEU A 73 43.92 17.15 -7.76
N GLY A 74 43.61 16.89 -6.48
CA GLY A 74 42.45 16.07 -6.15
C GLY A 74 41.26 16.76 -6.80
N LEU A 75 40.74 16.18 -7.88
CA LEU A 75 39.41 16.50 -8.34
C LEU A 75 38.51 16.21 -7.14
N ALA A 76 37.99 17.27 -6.51
CA ALA A 76 36.97 17.13 -5.50
C ALA A 76 35.84 16.34 -6.15
N LEU A 77 35.73 15.07 -5.77
CA LEU A 77 34.66 14.20 -6.20
C LEU A 77 33.35 14.89 -5.82
N PRO A 78 32.29 14.79 -6.65
CA PRO A 78 31.02 15.38 -6.30
C PRO A 78 30.62 14.89 -4.91
N SER A 79 30.38 15.83 -4.00
CA SER A 79 29.78 15.52 -2.71
C SER A 79 28.52 14.72 -2.98
N CYS A 80 28.46 13.50 -2.45
CA CYS A 80 27.27 12.67 -2.60
C CYS A 80 26.08 13.39 -1.94
N ASP A 81 25.05 13.69 -2.73
CA ASP A 81 23.81 14.34 -2.27
C ASP A 81 22.91 13.38 -1.46
N HIS A 82 23.35 12.13 -1.25
CA HIS A 82 22.68 11.16 -0.40
C HIS A 82 23.33 11.08 0.99
N PRO A 83 22.55 11.06 2.08
CA PRO A 83 23.09 10.82 3.41
C PRO A 83 23.70 9.40 3.51
N PRO A 84 24.78 9.19 4.30
CA PRO A 84 25.54 7.93 4.36
C PRO A 84 24.72 6.65 4.58
N HIS A 85 23.61 6.72 5.31
CA HIS A 85 22.73 5.57 5.54
C HIS A 85 21.99 5.08 4.28
N LEU A 86 21.89 5.92 3.23
CA LEU A 86 21.27 5.56 1.95
C LEU A 86 22.30 5.10 0.91
N TRP A 87 23.60 5.15 1.20
CA TRP A 87 24.64 4.84 0.20
C TRP A 87 24.54 3.43 -0.38
N CYS A 88 24.02 2.47 0.40
CA CYS A 88 23.81 1.09 -0.06
C CYS A 88 22.34 0.74 -0.36
N SER A 89 21.45 1.74 -0.45
CA SER A 89 20.01 1.51 -0.69
C SER A 89 19.69 1.16 -2.15
N SER A 90 20.56 1.53 -3.09
CA SER A 90 20.51 1.06 -4.48
C SER A 90 21.92 1.02 -5.07
N TRP A 91 22.10 0.26 -6.16
CA TRP A 91 23.38 0.21 -6.85
C TRP A 91 23.72 1.56 -7.50
N GLU A 92 22.71 2.28 -8.00
CA GLU A 92 22.85 3.62 -8.56
C GLU A 92 23.35 4.62 -7.53
N ILE A 93 22.82 4.57 -6.30
CA ILE A 93 23.27 5.43 -5.19
C ILE A 93 24.68 5.01 -4.74
N ALA A 94 24.98 3.72 -4.67
CA ALA A 94 26.31 3.23 -4.33
C ALA A 94 27.37 3.73 -5.32
N VAL A 95 27.06 3.74 -6.63
CA VAL A 95 27.94 4.30 -7.67
C VAL A 95 28.04 5.82 -7.56
N ALA A 96 26.92 6.52 -7.39
CA ALA A 96 26.91 7.97 -7.24
C ALA A 96 27.74 8.45 -6.04
N CYS A 97 27.80 7.63 -4.98
CA CYS A 97 28.49 7.95 -3.73
C CYS A 97 29.82 7.20 -3.55
N GLN A 98 30.31 6.52 -4.60
CA GLN A 98 31.57 5.76 -4.61
C GLN A 98 31.70 4.75 -3.45
N ALA A 99 30.57 4.20 -3.07
CA ALA A 99 30.43 3.24 -1.99
C ALA A 99 30.31 1.80 -2.52
N GLU A 100 30.58 1.55 -3.81
CA GLU A 100 30.36 0.24 -4.45
C GLU A 100 31.13 -0.87 -3.75
N SER A 101 32.41 -0.64 -3.42
CA SER A 101 33.24 -1.64 -2.73
C SER A 101 32.76 -1.92 -1.30
N HIS A 102 32.20 -0.91 -0.63
CA HIS A 102 31.63 -1.03 0.71
C HIS A 102 30.27 -1.76 0.65
N CYS A 103 29.40 -1.37 -0.28
CA CYS A 103 28.07 -1.92 -0.46
C CYS A 103 28.07 -3.30 -1.11
N ALA A 104 29.08 -3.65 -1.92
CA ALA A 104 29.24 -5.00 -2.48
C ALA A 104 29.62 -6.02 -1.40
N ASN A 105 30.30 -5.58 -0.32
CA ASN A 105 30.64 -6.42 0.83
C ASN A 105 29.48 -6.54 1.84
N LEU A 106 28.58 -5.55 1.87
CA LEU A 106 27.29 -5.65 2.53
C LEU A 106 26.40 -6.53 1.65
N SER A 107 26.51 -7.85 1.83
CA SER A 107 25.71 -8.87 1.16
C SER A 107 24.31 -8.34 0.82
N ARG A 108 24.09 -7.94 -0.45
CA ARG A 108 22.75 -7.75 -0.98
C ARG A 108 21.98 -9.03 -0.66
N PRO A 109 20.74 -8.98 -0.14
CA PRO A 109 19.99 -10.19 0.15
C PRO A 109 20.04 -11.10 -1.07
N THR A 110 20.85 -12.16 -0.97
CA THR A 110 20.97 -13.18 -2.03
C THR A 110 19.78 -14.12 -1.96
N ALA A 111 19.03 -14.06 -0.84
CA ALA A 111 17.77 -14.74 -0.62
C ALA A 111 16.61 -13.94 -1.19
N ALA A 112 15.61 -14.65 -1.69
CA ALA A 112 14.33 -14.06 -2.11
C ALA A 112 13.67 -13.33 -0.92
N PRO A 113 12.87 -12.27 -1.18
CA PRO A 113 12.09 -11.61 -0.14
C PRO A 113 11.22 -12.61 0.62
N VAL A 114 11.08 -12.42 1.92
CA VAL A 114 10.15 -13.19 2.73
C VAL A 114 8.72 -12.79 2.34
N GLN A 115 7.95 -13.77 1.88
CA GLN A 115 6.55 -13.60 1.51
C GLN A 115 5.67 -13.64 2.77
N LEU A 116 4.94 -12.55 3.02
CA LEU A 116 4.06 -12.42 4.18
C LEU A 116 2.67 -12.05 3.70
N SER A 117 1.69 -12.94 3.83
CA SER A 117 0.28 -12.59 3.64
C SER A 117 -0.40 -12.40 4.98
N LEU A 118 -1.11 -11.28 5.17
CA LEU A 118 -1.91 -10.98 6.34
C LEU A 118 -3.39 -11.04 5.97
N TYR A 119 -4.11 -11.98 6.59
CA TYR A 119 -5.56 -12.12 6.53
C TYR A 119 -6.16 -11.53 7.80
N TYR A 120 -7.03 -10.53 7.65
CA TYR A 120 -7.46 -9.71 8.77
C TYR A 120 -8.84 -9.07 8.55
N GLU A 121 -9.39 -8.48 9.62
CA GLU A 121 -10.65 -7.74 9.61
C GLU A 121 -10.43 -6.32 10.14
N SER A 122 -11.11 -5.35 9.53
CA SER A 122 -10.89 -3.93 9.80
C SER A 122 -11.35 -3.46 11.18
N LEU A 123 -12.23 -4.19 11.88
CA LEU A 123 -12.64 -3.84 13.24
C LEU A 123 -12.13 -4.81 14.31
N CYS A 124 -11.42 -5.88 13.94
CA CYS A 124 -10.83 -6.80 14.90
C CYS A 124 -9.66 -6.14 15.67
N PRO A 125 -9.73 -5.97 17.00
CA PRO A 125 -8.71 -5.26 17.76
C PRO A 125 -7.30 -5.85 17.63
N ALA A 126 -7.18 -7.17 17.59
CA ALA A 126 -5.89 -7.85 17.42
C ALA A 126 -5.30 -7.62 16.02
N CYS A 127 -6.15 -7.60 14.98
CA CYS A 127 -5.74 -7.30 13.62
C CYS A 127 -5.16 -5.89 13.51
N ARG A 128 -5.86 -4.91 14.09
CA ARG A 128 -5.44 -3.50 14.13
C ARG A 128 -4.12 -3.34 14.87
N GLY A 129 -4.00 -3.96 16.05
CA GLY A 129 -2.78 -3.95 16.85
C GLY A 129 -1.59 -4.52 16.07
N PHE A 130 -1.75 -5.69 15.44
CA PHE A 130 -0.71 -6.30 14.63
C PHE A 130 -0.31 -5.44 13.43
N LEU A 131 -1.28 -4.99 12.63
CA LEU A 131 -1.02 -4.20 11.43
C LEU A 131 -0.29 -2.89 11.77
N VAL A 132 -0.79 -2.15 12.76
CA VAL A 132 -0.28 -0.82 13.13
C VAL A 132 1.04 -0.89 13.89
N GLN A 133 1.14 -1.75 14.90
CA GLN A 133 2.27 -1.73 15.83
C GLN A 133 3.42 -2.63 15.39
N GLN A 134 3.12 -3.73 14.69
CA GLN A 134 4.11 -4.74 14.32
C GLN A 134 4.43 -4.70 12.83
N LEU A 135 3.45 -4.95 11.96
CA LEU A 135 3.71 -5.12 10.53
C LEU A 135 4.18 -3.82 9.88
N PHE A 136 3.48 -2.71 10.13
CA PHE A 136 3.86 -1.41 9.56
C PHE A 136 5.22 -0.94 10.07
N THR A 137 5.48 -1.07 11.37
CA THR A 137 6.79 -0.77 11.97
C THR A 137 7.91 -1.61 11.34
N THR A 138 7.67 -2.91 11.17
CA THR A 138 8.63 -3.83 10.55
C THR A 138 8.92 -3.45 9.10
N TRP A 139 7.87 -3.13 8.33
CA TRP A 139 8.00 -2.68 6.95
C TRP A 139 8.81 -1.37 6.81
N LEU A 140 8.72 -0.46 7.78
CA LEU A 140 9.52 0.76 7.80
C LEU A 140 10.99 0.53 8.15
N LEU A 141 11.27 -0.46 9.01
CA LEU A 141 12.62 -0.71 9.56
C LEU A 141 13.47 -1.61 8.67
N LEU A 142 12.85 -2.52 7.91
CA LEU A 142 13.58 -3.45 7.05
C LEU A 142 13.87 -2.85 5.67
N PRO A 143 14.99 -3.24 5.03
CA PRO A 143 15.24 -2.89 3.63
C PRO A 143 14.08 -3.33 2.72
N THR A 144 13.81 -2.54 1.68
CA THR A 144 12.62 -2.70 0.82
C THR A 144 12.56 -4.01 0.05
N ASP A 145 13.68 -4.72 -0.08
CA ASP A 145 13.84 -6.00 -0.77
C ASP A 145 13.77 -7.23 0.15
N VAL A 146 13.57 -7.04 1.46
CA VAL A 146 13.52 -8.14 2.44
C VAL A 146 12.11 -8.70 2.63
N LEU A 147 11.07 -7.87 2.54
CA LEU A 147 9.68 -8.26 2.78
C LEU A 147 8.79 -7.98 1.58
N ASN A 148 8.01 -8.97 1.18
CA ASN A 148 6.92 -8.81 0.24
C ASN A 148 5.58 -9.12 0.93
N ILE A 149 4.81 -8.06 1.20
CA ILE A 149 3.61 -8.13 2.02
C ILE A 149 2.37 -8.15 1.14
N THR A 150 1.47 -9.09 1.39
CA THR A 150 0.12 -9.14 0.83
C THR A 150 -0.89 -8.92 1.94
N LEU A 151 -1.88 -8.05 1.70
CA LEU A 151 -2.97 -7.77 2.64
C LEU A 151 -4.26 -8.37 2.09
N VAL A 152 -5.02 -9.06 2.92
CA VAL A 152 -6.30 -9.68 2.56
C VAL A 152 -7.36 -9.28 3.60
N PRO A 153 -8.01 -8.10 3.44
CA PRO A 153 -9.09 -7.67 4.32
C PRO A 153 -10.35 -8.48 4.03
N TYR A 154 -10.65 -9.45 4.88
CA TYR A 154 -11.84 -10.29 4.85
C TYR A 154 -12.02 -11.01 6.19
N GLY A 155 -11.01 -11.78 6.59
CA GLY A 155 -10.92 -12.50 7.87
C GLY A 155 -12.04 -13.51 8.08
N ASN A 156 -12.77 -13.41 9.20
CA ASN A 156 -13.88 -14.30 9.52
C ASN A 156 -15.23 -13.84 8.93
N ALA A 157 -15.21 -12.96 7.92
CA ALA A 157 -16.44 -12.64 7.21
C ALA A 157 -17.00 -13.91 6.52
N GLU A 158 -18.31 -13.94 6.37
CA GLU A 158 -19.03 -14.95 5.59
C GLU A 158 -19.66 -14.28 4.38
N GLU A 159 -19.77 -15.01 3.28
CA GLU A 159 -20.46 -14.55 2.08
C GLU A 159 -21.60 -15.48 1.66
N LYS A 160 -22.62 -14.87 1.04
CA LYS A 160 -23.71 -15.60 0.40
C LYS A 160 -24.13 -14.92 -0.88
N LYS A 161 -24.56 -15.72 -1.86
CA LYS A 161 -25.11 -15.20 -3.11
C LYS A 161 -26.63 -15.09 -3.01
N VAL A 162 -27.15 -13.87 -3.05
CA VAL A 162 -28.59 -13.57 -2.97
C VAL A 162 -29.01 -12.80 -4.21
N SER A 163 -29.97 -13.35 -4.96
CA SER A 163 -30.46 -12.74 -6.21
C SER A 163 -29.33 -12.37 -7.19
N GLY A 164 -28.31 -13.22 -7.29
CA GLY A 164 -27.15 -13.02 -8.17
C GLY A 164 -26.06 -12.11 -7.62
N LYS A 165 -26.24 -11.48 -6.44
CA LYS A 165 -25.27 -10.56 -5.83
C LYS A 165 -24.65 -11.16 -4.58
N TRP A 166 -23.35 -10.92 -4.38
CA TRP A 166 -22.66 -11.27 -3.13
C TRP A 166 -23.10 -10.34 -1.99
N GLN A 167 -23.42 -10.95 -0.85
CA GLN A 167 -23.67 -10.26 0.41
C GLN A 167 -22.72 -10.81 1.46
N PHE A 168 -22.19 -9.90 2.28
CA PHE A 168 -21.19 -10.21 3.29
C PHE A 168 -21.75 -10.00 4.69
N GLN A 169 -21.43 -10.90 5.60
CA GLN A 169 -21.71 -10.80 7.03
C GLN A 169 -20.38 -10.82 7.78
N CYS A 170 -20.14 -9.81 8.62
CA CYS A 170 -18.90 -9.70 9.38
C CYS A 170 -19.18 -9.74 10.88
N GLN A 171 -18.19 -10.13 11.68
CA GLN A 171 -18.35 -10.37 13.12
C GLN A 171 -18.65 -9.07 13.89
N HIS A 172 -18.06 -7.96 13.45
CA HIS A 172 -18.26 -6.64 14.06
C HIS A 172 -19.30 -5.80 13.31
N GLY A 173 -20.19 -6.46 12.54
CA GLY A 173 -21.32 -5.85 11.87
C GLY A 173 -20.98 -5.14 10.56
N LEU A 174 -21.92 -4.29 10.10
CA LEU A 174 -21.84 -3.68 8.76
C LEU A 174 -20.66 -2.72 8.60
N GLU A 175 -20.23 -2.05 9.66
CA GLU A 175 -19.08 -1.14 9.59
C GLU A 175 -17.78 -1.89 9.28
N GLU A 176 -17.61 -3.12 9.78
CA GLU A 176 -16.46 -3.95 9.42
C GLU A 176 -16.50 -4.40 7.96
N CYS A 177 -17.66 -4.87 7.49
CA CYS A 177 -17.79 -5.25 6.08
C CYS A 177 -17.50 -4.06 5.16
N LEU A 178 -17.98 -2.87 5.51
CA LEU A 178 -17.71 -1.65 4.78
C LEU A 178 -16.23 -1.25 4.87
N GLY A 179 -15.59 -1.41 6.02
CA GLY A 179 -14.15 -1.18 6.20
C GLY A 179 -13.29 -2.13 5.37
N ASN A 180 -13.60 -3.43 5.37
CA ASN A 180 -12.90 -4.45 4.58
C ASN A 180 -13.02 -4.14 3.08
N MET A 181 -14.24 -3.85 2.61
CA MET A 181 -14.49 -3.50 1.20
C MET A 181 -13.82 -2.18 0.81
N LEU A 182 -13.78 -1.21 1.72
CA LEU A 182 -13.11 0.06 1.50
C LEU A 182 -11.61 -0.11 1.31
N GLN A 183 -10.97 -0.98 2.11
CA GLN A 183 -9.55 -1.29 1.97
C GLN A 183 -9.26 -2.07 0.69
N ALA A 184 -10.11 -3.04 0.33
CA ALA A 184 -9.98 -3.76 -0.94
C ALA A 184 -10.09 -2.81 -2.16
N CYS A 185 -11.05 -1.87 -2.13
CA CYS A 185 -11.19 -0.84 -3.17
C CYS A 185 -10.02 0.15 -3.19
N LEU A 186 -9.51 0.55 -2.03
CA LEU A 186 -8.32 1.40 -1.94
C LEU A 186 -7.10 0.71 -2.58
N MET A 187 -6.87 -0.57 -2.27
CA MET A 187 -5.79 -1.35 -2.85
C MET A 187 -5.94 -1.45 -4.38
N HIS A 188 -7.17 -1.65 -4.87
CA HIS A 188 -7.46 -1.69 -6.30
C HIS A 188 -7.15 -0.35 -7.00
N GLU A 189 -7.62 0.77 -6.45
CA GLU A 189 -7.42 2.10 -7.07
C GLU A 189 -5.98 2.61 -6.94
N ALA A 190 -5.28 2.22 -5.88
CA ALA A 190 -3.90 2.65 -5.65
C ALA A 190 -2.88 1.80 -6.41
N GLU A 191 -3.17 0.51 -6.62
CA GLU A 191 -2.34 -0.54 -7.23
C GLU A 191 -1.00 -0.83 -6.51
N ASN A 192 -0.26 0.21 -6.14
CA ASN A 192 1.05 0.15 -5.54
C ASN A 192 0.98 -0.01 -4.01
N PHE A 193 1.62 -1.06 -3.49
CA PHE A 193 1.72 -1.36 -2.05
C PHE A 193 2.23 -0.18 -1.24
N THR A 194 3.28 0.49 -1.71
CA THR A 194 3.88 1.62 -0.98
C THR A 194 2.97 2.85 -0.93
N THR A 195 1.91 2.88 -1.74
CA THR A 195 0.87 3.92 -1.72
C THR A 195 -0.29 3.54 -0.80
N TYR A 196 -0.87 2.35 -0.94
CA TYR A 196 -2.05 2.01 -0.13
C TYR A 196 -1.72 1.60 1.30
N PHE A 197 -0.55 1.02 1.57
CA PHE A 197 -0.26 0.48 2.89
C PHE A 197 -0.19 1.58 3.98
N PRO A 198 0.46 2.74 3.74
CA PRO A 198 0.39 3.86 4.68
C PRO A 198 -1.02 4.43 4.89
N VAL A 199 -1.85 4.42 3.84
CA VAL A 199 -3.27 4.84 3.95
C VAL A 199 -4.06 3.87 4.82
N ILE A 200 -3.89 2.55 4.63
CA ILE A 200 -4.50 1.51 5.47
C ILE A 200 -4.02 1.62 6.92
N PHE A 201 -2.72 1.77 7.14
CA PHE A 201 -2.15 2.02 8.47
C PHE A 201 -2.82 3.21 9.17
N CYS A 202 -3.00 4.33 8.46
CA CYS A 202 -3.67 5.51 8.99
C CYS A 202 -5.14 5.25 9.35
N MET A 203 -5.88 4.57 8.47
CA MET A 203 -7.28 4.21 8.71
C MET A 203 -7.40 3.29 9.93
N GLU A 204 -6.53 2.29 10.02
CA GLU A 204 -6.48 1.30 11.10
C GLU A 204 -5.95 1.86 12.43
N SER A 205 -5.23 2.97 12.40
CA SER A 205 -4.79 3.69 13.61
C SER A 205 -5.87 4.60 14.18
N GLY A 206 -6.86 4.99 13.37
CA GLY A 206 -7.86 5.99 13.73
C GLY A 206 -9.08 5.45 14.48
N SER A 207 -9.91 6.34 15.02
CA SER A 207 -11.15 5.95 15.72
C SER A 207 -12.21 5.31 14.80
N SER A 208 -12.09 5.48 13.48
CA SER A 208 -12.96 4.87 12.48
C SER A 208 -12.17 4.54 11.22
N THR A 209 -12.25 3.27 10.78
CA THR A 209 -11.59 2.80 9.56
C THR A 209 -12.23 3.36 8.29
N ILE A 210 -13.48 3.84 8.36
CA ILE A 210 -14.21 4.38 7.20
C ILE A 210 -14.12 5.90 7.13
N LYS A 211 -14.40 6.59 8.24
CA LYS A 211 -14.53 8.06 8.25
C LYS A 211 -13.20 8.77 7.99
N ASN A 212 -12.09 8.12 8.29
CA ASN A 212 -10.76 8.71 8.17
C ASN A 212 -10.16 8.63 6.76
N LEU A 213 -10.82 7.94 5.81
CA LEU A 213 -10.30 7.76 4.44
C LEU A 213 -9.76 9.06 3.83
N LYS A 214 -10.56 10.14 3.82
CA LYS A 214 -10.16 11.40 3.19
C LYS A 214 -8.93 12.03 3.85
N ALA A 215 -8.87 12.02 5.17
CA ALA A 215 -7.73 12.56 5.90
C ALA A 215 -6.46 11.71 5.66
N CYS A 216 -6.60 10.38 5.66
CA CYS A 216 -5.49 9.48 5.38
C CYS A 216 -4.98 9.59 3.93
N LEU A 217 -5.88 9.71 2.95
CA LEU A 217 -5.52 9.99 1.57
C LEU A 217 -4.79 11.33 1.46
N GLN A 218 -5.27 12.38 2.11
CA GLN A 218 -4.61 13.68 2.06
C GLN A 218 -3.16 13.64 2.56
N VAL A 219 -2.87 12.80 3.56
CA VAL A 219 -1.52 12.67 4.13
C VAL A 219 -0.62 11.78 3.27
N TYR A 220 -1.12 10.62 2.84
CA TYR A 220 -0.27 9.57 2.26
C TYR A 220 -0.42 9.37 0.75
N ALA A 221 -1.55 9.78 0.16
CA ALA A 221 -1.85 9.57 -1.25
C ALA A 221 -2.80 10.66 -1.81
N PRO A 222 -2.43 11.96 -1.76
CA PRO A 222 -3.31 13.06 -2.16
C PRO A 222 -3.71 13.04 -3.64
N GLN A 223 -3.00 12.28 -4.46
CA GLN A 223 -3.29 12.04 -5.87
C GLN A 223 -4.50 11.10 -6.09
N LEU A 224 -4.88 10.29 -5.10
CA LEU A 224 -5.99 9.35 -5.24
C LEU A 224 -7.34 10.03 -5.03
N ASP A 225 -8.28 9.76 -5.94
CA ASP A 225 -9.63 10.27 -5.85
C ASP A 225 -10.49 9.43 -4.90
N ALA A 226 -10.76 9.98 -3.71
CA ALA A 226 -11.66 9.36 -2.73
C ALA A 226 -13.04 9.04 -3.32
N GLY A 227 -13.51 9.81 -4.31
CA GLY A 227 -14.77 9.57 -5.01
C GLY A 227 -14.78 8.25 -5.78
N ARG A 228 -13.67 7.88 -6.43
CA ARG A 228 -13.53 6.60 -7.13
C ARG A 228 -13.54 5.43 -6.17
N ILE A 229 -12.78 5.52 -5.08
CA ILE A 229 -12.76 4.51 -4.02
C ILE A 229 -14.17 4.31 -3.44
N ILE A 230 -14.88 5.40 -3.12
CA ILE A 230 -16.27 5.33 -2.61
C ILE A 230 -17.24 4.76 -3.65
N ALA A 231 -17.04 5.05 -4.94
CA ALA A 231 -17.84 4.47 -6.01
C ALA A 231 -17.61 2.96 -6.15
N CYS A 232 -16.35 2.50 -6.04
CA CYS A 232 -15.99 1.08 -6.00
C CYS A 232 -16.72 0.36 -4.87
N VAL A 233 -16.69 0.92 -3.65
CA VAL A 233 -17.34 0.35 -2.46
C VAL A 233 -18.85 0.19 -2.63
N LYS A 234 -19.51 1.11 -3.36
CA LYS A 234 -20.96 1.06 -3.62
C LYS A 234 -21.32 0.20 -4.82
N GLY A 235 -20.34 -0.20 -5.62
CA GLY A 235 -20.52 -0.87 -6.90
C GLY A 235 -20.30 -2.38 -6.83
N GLU A 236 -20.54 -3.04 -7.97
CA GLU A 236 -20.29 -4.48 -8.12
C GLU A 236 -18.80 -4.82 -8.03
N LEU A 237 -17.91 -3.87 -8.37
CA LEU A 237 -16.47 -4.02 -8.24
C LEU A 237 -16.05 -4.26 -6.78
N GLY A 238 -16.55 -3.47 -5.82
CA GLY A 238 -16.25 -3.67 -4.40
C GLY A 238 -16.71 -5.04 -3.91
N ALA A 239 -17.89 -5.49 -4.33
CA ALA A 239 -18.38 -6.83 -4.01
C ALA A 239 -17.52 -7.94 -4.65
N ALA A 240 -17.05 -7.75 -5.89
CA ALA A 240 -16.17 -8.70 -6.56
C ALA A 240 -14.78 -8.78 -5.90
N LEU A 241 -14.22 -7.64 -5.47
CA LEU A 241 -12.96 -7.60 -4.72
C LEU A 241 -13.08 -8.28 -3.35
N MET A 242 -14.17 -8.01 -2.64
CA MET A 242 -14.44 -8.66 -1.34
C MET A 242 -14.65 -10.18 -1.50
N HIS A 243 -15.36 -10.61 -2.55
CA HIS A 243 -15.50 -12.03 -2.91
C HIS A 243 -14.17 -12.68 -3.25
N ARG A 244 -13.29 -11.98 -4.00
CA ARG A 244 -11.93 -12.47 -4.26
C ARG A 244 -11.15 -12.68 -2.95
N ASN A 245 -11.28 -11.77 -1.99
CA ASN A 245 -10.64 -11.94 -0.69
C ASN A 245 -11.24 -13.11 0.10
N ALA A 246 -12.56 -13.36 -0.02
CA ALA A 246 -13.19 -14.57 0.52
C ALA A 246 -12.53 -15.83 -0.03
N GLN A 247 -12.42 -15.94 -1.36
CA GLN A 247 -11.78 -17.08 -2.04
C GLN A 247 -10.33 -17.28 -1.61
N LEU A 248 -9.55 -16.19 -1.46
CA LEU A 248 -8.17 -16.27 -0.97
C LEU A 248 -8.09 -16.77 0.48
N THR A 249 -9.06 -16.41 1.30
CA THR A 249 -9.13 -16.79 2.72
C THR A 249 -9.59 -18.25 2.85
N ASP A 250 -10.61 -18.65 2.10
CA ASP A 250 -11.13 -20.03 2.08
C ASP A 250 -10.13 -21.04 1.51
N ALA A 251 -9.19 -20.59 0.67
CA ALA A 251 -8.12 -21.41 0.10
C ALA A 251 -6.93 -21.66 1.05
N LEU A 252 -6.95 -21.11 2.27
CA LEU A 252 -5.93 -21.37 3.28
C LEU A 252 -5.91 -22.85 3.67
N ASP A 253 -4.72 -23.44 3.63
CA ASP A 253 -4.47 -24.82 4.07
C ASP A 253 -3.28 -24.84 5.07
N PRO A 254 -3.52 -25.15 6.36
CA PRO A 254 -4.83 -25.38 6.96
C PRO A 254 -5.68 -24.10 7.00
N PRO A 255 -7.03 -24.24 7.09
CA PRO A 255 -7.91 -23.08 7.28
C PRO A 255 -7.52 -22.29 8.53
N HIS A 256 -7.60 -20.96 8.45
CA HIS A 256 -7.30 -20.10 9.60
C HIS A 256 -8.24 -20.41 10.78
N GLN A 257 -7.71 -20.34 11.99
CA GLN A 257 -8.47 -20.61 13.23
C GLN A 257 -8.81 -19.33 14.01
N TYR A 258 -8.22 -18.21 13.62
CA TYR A 258 -8.37 -16.89 14.23
C TYR A 258 -7.88 -15.83 13.24
N VAL A 259 -8.13 -14.56 13.55
CA VAL A 259 -7.47 -13.42 12.90
C VAL A 259 -6.80 -12.51 13.94
N PRO A 260 -5.70 -11.82 13.63
CA PRO A 260 -4.98 -11.82 12.35
C PRO A 260 -4.32 -13.17 12.07
N TRP A 261 -4.44 -13.65 10.83
CA TRP A 261 -3.77 -14.86 10.37
C TRP A 261 -2.66 -14.46 9.41
N TYR A 262 -1.46 -14.97 9.63
CA TYR A 262 -0.30 -14.68 8.79
C TYR A 262 0.38 -15.96 8.32
N GLY A 263 0.73 -16.01 7.05
CA GLY A 263 1.38 -17.15 6.43
C GLY A 263 1.77 -16.87 4.98
N GLY A 264 2.77 -17.58 4.47
CA GLY A 264 3.02 -17.66 3.04
C GLY A 264 1.99 -18.59 2.42
N GLY A 265 1.01 -18.04 1.71
CA GLY A 265 -0.12 -18.78 1.16
C GLY A 265 0.30 -20.06 0.43
N SER A 266 -0.47 -21.12 0.66
CA SER A 266 -0.48 -22.39 -0.06
C SER A 266 -0.50 -22.15 -1.58
N GLY A 267 0.69 -22.17 -2.20
CA GLY A 267 0.83 -21.98 -3.66
C GLY A 267 2.25 -21.84 -4.20
N LEU A 268 3.24 -21.43 -3.39
CA LEU A 268 4.64 -21.36 -3.80
C LEU A 268 5.57 -21.63 -2.60
N GLY A 269 6.28 -22.75 -2.64
CA GLY A 269 7.57 -23.01 -1.96
C GLY A 269 7.66 -22.76 -0.45
N GLU A 270 7.97 -23.83 0.29
CA GLU A 270 8.42 -23.82 1.69
C GLU A 270 9.22 -22.57 2.08
N GLY A 271 8.64 -21.73 2.95
CA GLY A 271 9.26 -20.48 3.37
C GLY A 271 8.47 -19.73 4.44
N ALA A 272 7.81 -20.43 5.36
CA ALA A 272 7.26 -19.82 6.56
C ALA A 272 8.39 -19.48 7.53
N VAL A 273 9.13 -18.40 7.25
CA VAL A 273 10.03 -17.80 8.24
C VAL A 273 9.15 -17.01 9.21
N GLY A 274 9.03 -17.52 10.43
CA GLY A 274 8.21 -16.93 11.48
C GLY A 274 8.62 -15.48 11.78
N ILE A 275 7.64 -14.58 11.70
CA ILE A 275 7.74 -13.18 12.15
C ILE A 275 8.06 -13.08 13.65
N GLU A 276 7.93 -14.19 14.40
CA GLU A 276 8.38 -14.30 15.79
C GLU A 276 9.86 -13.94 16.00
N ALA A 277 10.71 -14.06 14.97
CA ALA A 277 12.11 -13.64 15.06
C ALA A 277 12.33 -12.12 14.94
N VAL A 278 11.37 -11.37 14.42
CA VAL A 278 11.47 -9.91 14.19
C VAL A 278 10.77 -9.11 15.30
N THR A 279 9.82 -9.72 16.02
CA THR A 279 9.01 -9.07 17.06
C THR A 279 9.56 -9.17 18.48
N SER A 280 10.72 -9.82 18.68
CA SER A 280 11.40 -9.79 19.98
C SER A 280 11.99 -8.39 20.23
N SER A 281 11.33 -7.64 21.11
CA SER A 281 11.79 -6.35 21.65
C SER A 281 13.27 -6.40 22.13
N PRO A 282 14.05 -5.30 22.00
CA PRO A 282 15.47 -5.29 22.35
C PRO A 282 15.64 -5.13 23.87
N THR A 283 15.41 -6.18 24.64
CA THR A 283 15.77 -6.25 26.06
C THR A 283 16.53 -7.51 26.43
N SER A 284 17.30 -8.08 25.49
CA SER A 284 18.25 -9.14 25.82
C SER A 284 19.50 -9.04 24.95
N PRO A 285 20.71 -8.97 25.54
CA PRO A 285 21.93 -8.85 24.77
C PRO A 285 22.18 -10.14 24.00
N CYS A 286 22.62 -9.99 22.74
CA CYS A 286 23.08 -11.09 21.89
C CYS A 286 23.98 -12.04 22.69
N ARG A 287 23.51 -13.26 22.96
CA ARG A 287 24.35 -14.35 23.47
C ARG A 287 24.33 -15.49 22.48
N SER A 288 25.41 -15.58 21.71
CA SER A 288 25.77 -16.78 20.97
C SER A 288 25.88 -17.95 21.95
N THR A 289 25.07 -18.99 21.75
CA THR A 289 25.46 -20.33 22.18
C THR A 289 25.03 -21.37 21.16
N ARG A 290 26.01 -21.91 20.45
CA ARG A 290 26.00 -23.34 20.07
C ARG A 290 25.87 -24.16 21.36
N LYS A 291 24.88 -25.06 21.42
CA LYS A 291 25.04 -26.52 21.69
C LYS A 291 23.79 -27.13 22.36
N SER A 292 23.33 -28.18 21.71
CA SER A 292 22.89 -29.47 22.28
C SER A 292 21.48 -29.60 22.85
N CYS A 293 20.73 -30.48 22.20
CA CYS A 293 19.54 -31.18 22.68
C CYS A 293 19.67 -31.68 24.13
N ARG A 294 18.67 -31.38 24.98
CA ARG A 294 17.84 -32.37 25.72
C ARG A 294 16.98 -31.65 26.78
N ARG A 295 15.71 -32.10 26.82
CA ARG A 295 14.67 -31.97 27.88
C ARG A 295 13.90 -30.65 27.97
N ARG A 296 12.56 -30.81 27.90
CA ARG A 296 11.49 -29.82 28.11
C ARG A 296 11.61 -29.14 29.48
N PRO A 297 11.24 -27.86 29.58
CA PRO A 297 10.57 -27.33 30.75
C PRO A 297 9.10 -27.02 30.46
N ARG A 298 8.25 -27.31 31.45
CA ARG A 298 6.89 -26.78 31.57
C ARG A 298 6.98 -25.28 31.82
N ILE A 299 6.10 -24.51 31.20
CA ILE A 299 5.91 -23.08 31.50
C ILE A 299 4.56 -22.94 32.24
N HIS A 300 4.62 -22.39 33.44
CA HIS A 300 3.48 -21.79 34.14
C HIS A 300 3.71 -20.27 34.15
N CYS A 301 2.68 -19.55 33.71
CA CYS A 301 2.50 -18.10 33.61
C CYS A 301 3.48 -17.34 32.71
#